data_AF-A0A1S9DZ46-F1
#
_entry.id   AF-A0A1S9DZ46-F1
#
_cell.length_a   1.000
_cell.length_b   1.000
_cell.length_c   1.000
_cell.angle_alpha   90.00
_cell.angle_beta   90.00
_cell.angle_gamma   90.00
#
_symmetry.space_group_name_H-M   'P 1'
#
loop_
_entity.id
_entity.type
_entity.pdbx_description
1 polymer ?
#
loop_
_entity_poly.entity_id
_entity_poly.type
_entity_poly.pdbx_seq_one_letter_code
_entity_poly.pdbx_strand_id
1 'polypeptide(L)'
;MAGKSNDRALMPPPASPSRSPRRSQSSQPRTDISNAFSESVKLEVIRMTGTSCWSCATPDPEFAHVVAQKDGQAPYWIQAGLFPFSFKTAVNCIPLCPICYSAFDRFSDPCWVFLPTNLAFFIMWEMKDRARRAQGVDPSDRTVPTIAQYRDHLASQGLVSQNADGGLYRGYFLKDVLPPAYRSISLLKTLATPKIWHGHPMAAIRRGIAILGSARCYALDRTTIDQLATLRRLYFDDMNLINERLAEAYHAPPKDHKRKRSDDESDHDDQKSPPTDTDIHRIVQDTHNIGDIQDTHHVCTLPDSLVIDIHNEVYASSNWVLGPNATGNDAINRFAPLFESMDVVKLLS
;
A
#
# COMPACT_ATOMS: atom_id res chain seq x y z
N MET A 1 -96.52 33.57 -28.17
CA MET A 1 -95.83 34.31 -29.25
C MET A 1 -94.63 34.99 -28.61
N ALA A 2 -93.48 34.33 -28.44
CA ALA A 2 -92.50 33.91 -29.45
C ALA A 2 -91.90 35.11 -30.23
N GLY A 3 -90.64 35.45 -29.92
CA GLY A 3 -89.75 36.10 -30.89
C GLY A 3 -88.73 37.10 -30.34
N LYS A 4 -87.45 36.69 -30.39
CA LYS A 4 -86.21 37.49 -30.58
C LYS A 4 -85.70 38.28 -29.35
N SER A 5 -84.40 38.46 -29.10
CA SER A 5 -83.12 37.97 -29.64
C SER A 5 -82.04 38.63 -28.76
N ASN A 6 -80.94 37.94 -28.43
CA ASN A 6 -79.58 38.43 -28.76
C ASN A 6 -78.47 37.63 -28.07
N ASP A 7 -77.45 37.41 -28.89
CA ASP A 7 -76.18 36.74 -28.67
C ASP A 7 -75.38 37.20 -27.46
N ARG A 8 -74.65 36.25 -26.86
CA ARG A 8 -73.26 36.49 -26.44
C ARG A 8 -72.53 35.16 -26.26
N ALA A 9 -71.46 35.00 -27.03
CA ALA A 9 -70.49 33.92 -26.92
C ALA A 9 -69.86 33.89 -25.52
N LEU A 10 -69.89 32.74 -24.85
CA LEU A 10 -69.25 32.49 -23.57
C LEU A 10 -67.94 31.72 -23.79
N MET A 11 -66.81 32.34 -23.44
CA MET A 11 -65.54 31.64 -23.27
C MET A 11 -65.56 30.78 -22.00
N PRO A 12 -64.86 29.64 -21.98
CA PRO A 12 -64.69 28.84 -20.76
C PRO A 12 -63.71 29.51 -19.76
N PRO A 13 -63.85 29.21 -18.45
CA PRO A 13 -63.09 29.85 -17.38
C PRO A 13 -61.61 29.41 -17.33
N PRO A 14 -60.73 30.22 -16.72
CA PRO A 14 -59.29 29.95 -16.66
C PRO A 14 -58.92 28.81 -15.71
N ALA A 15 -57.85 28.10 -16.06
CA ALA A 15 -57.32 26.94 -15.33
C ALA A 15 -56.68 27.32 -13.98
N SER A 16 -56.94 26.51 -12.97
CA SER A 16 -56.40 26.61 -11.61
C SER A 16 -54.86 26.48 -11.55
N PRO A 17 -54.17 27.19 -10.64
CA PRO A 17 -52.72 27.21 -10.57
C PRO A 17 -52.15 25.90 -10.01
N SER A 18 -51.21 25.32 -10.75
CA SER A 18 -50.43 24.15 -10.38
C SER A 18 -49.49 24.45 -9.20
N ARG A 19 -49.59 23.62 -8.15
CA ARG A 19 -48.71 23.63 -6.97
C ARG A 19 -47.27 23.27 -7.37
N SER A 20 -46.38 24.25 -7.35
CA SER A 20 -44.93 24.02 -7.39
C SER A 20 -44.43 23.45 -6.05
N PRO A 21 -43.62 22.39 -6.02
CA PRO A 21 -42.89 22.01 -4.82
C PRO A 21 -41.73 22.98 -4.61
N ARG A 22 -41.74 23.71 -3.49
CA ARG A 22 -40.61 24.49 -2.98
C ARG A 22 -39.38 23.58 -2.84
N ARG A 23 -38.42 23.71 -3.76
CA ARG A 23 -37.07 23.20 -3.55
C ARG A 23 -36.34 24.20 -2.66
N SER A 24 -36.20 23.88 -1.38
CA SER A 24 -35.41 24.64 -0.42
C SER A 24 -34.00 24.84 -0.96
N GLN A 25 -33.67 26.07 -1.32
CA GLN A 25 -32.30 26.52 -1.55
C GLN A 25 -31.64 26.63 -0.17
N SER A 26 -30.80 25.65 0.17
CA SER A 26 -29.75 25.84 1.16
C SER A 26 -28.49 26.24 0.40
N SER A 27 -28.30 27.54 0.24
CA SER A 27 -27.04 28.15 -0.17
C SER A 27 -26.03 28.02 0.97
N GLN A 28 -25.24 26.94 0.93
CA GLN A 28 -23.88 26.98 1.44
C GLN A 28 -22.94 26.65 0.29
N PRO A 29 -21.90 27.47 0.02
CA PRO A 29 -20.84 27.07 -0.87
C PRO A 29 -20.08 25.96 -0.15
N ARG A 30 -20.42 24.71 -0.44
CA ARG A 30 -19.46 23.62 -0.24
C ARG A 30 -18.33 23.89 -1.21
N THR A 31 -17.26 24.51 -0.72
CA THR A 31 -15.92 24.33 -1.28
C THR A 31 -15.44 22.90 -0.98
N ASP A 32 -16.30 21.90 -1.20
CA ASP A 32 -15.87 20.53 -1.37
C ASP A 32 -15.26 20.48 -2.77
N ILE A 33 -13.94 20.56 -2.84
CA ILE A 33 -13.20 20.19 -4.05
C ILE A 33 -13.67 18.77 -4.40
N SER A 34 -14.53 18.64 -5.41
CA SER A 34 -15.09 17.34 -5.75
C SER A 34 -13.93 16.41 -6.11
N ASN A 35 -13.87 15.24 -5.48
CA ASN A 35 -12.90 14.19 -5.83
C ASN A 35 -13.22 13.55 -7.21
N ALA A 36 -14.29 13.98 -7.87
CA ALA A 36 -14.70 13.51 -9.19
C ALA A 36 -13.93 14.23 -10.31
N PHE A 37 -13.80 13.55 -11.45
CA PHE A 37 -13.31 14.18 -12.69
C PHE A 37 -14.32 15.19 -13.22
N SER A 38 -13.83 16.27 -13.84
CA SER A 38 -14.68 17.20 -14.59
C SER A 38 -15.31 16.52 -15.80
N GLU A 39 -16.43 17.05 -16.27
CA GLU A 39 -17.11 16.49 -17.44
C GLU A 39 -16.25 16.54 -18.71
N SER A 40 -15.44 17.59 -18.86
CA SER A 40 -14.46 17.69 -19.95
C SER A 40 -13.44 16.55 -19.93
N VAL A 41 -12.98 16.14 -18.75
CA VAL A 41 -12.02 15.01 -18.61
C VAL A 41 -12.70 13.69 -18.95
N LYS A 42 -13.96 13.48 -18.53
CA LYS A 42 -14.71 12.28 -18.89
C LYS A 42 -14.94 12.17 -20.41
N LEU A 43 -15.34 13.26 -21.06
CA LEU A 43 -15.52 13.31 -22.51
C LEU A 43 -14.21 13.00 -23.26
N GLU A 44 -13.08 13.53 -22.78
CA GLU A 44 -11.77 13.25 -23.37
C GLU A 44 -11.37 11.77 -23.21
N VAL A 45 -11.66 11.17 -22.05
CA VAL A 45 -11.45 9.72 -21.83
C VAL A 45 -12.34 8.89 -22.75
N ILE A 46 -13.61 9.27 -22.92
CA ILE A 46 -14.54 8.61 -23.85
C ILE A 46 -14.02 8.70 -25.28
N ARG A 47 -13.48 9.87 -25.70
CA ARG A 47 -12.87 10.05 -27.03
C ARG A 47 -11.72 9.06 -27.27
N MET A 48 -10.90 8.77 -26.25
CA MET A 48 -9.72 7.89 -26.37
C MET A 48 -10.01 6.40 -26.16
N THR A 49 -11.06 6.05 -25.41
CA THR A 49 -11.28 4.65 -24.97
C THR A 49 -12.67 4.11 -25.28
N GLY A 50 -13.56 4.94 -25.82
CA GLY A 50 -14.95 4.61 -26.06
C GLY A 50 -15.82 4.70 -24.81
N THR A 51 -17.05 4.21 -24.91
CA THR A 51 -18.10 4.30 -23.88
C THR A 51 -18.25 3.02 -23.05
N SER A 52 -17.23 2.17 -23.04
CA SER A 52 -17.27 0.85 -22.38
C SER A 52 -16.17 0.71 -21.35
N CYS A 53 -16.38 -0.20 -20.40
CA CYS A 53 -15.39 -0.60 -19.41
C CYS A 53 -14.11 -1.07 -20.11
N TRP A 54 -12.99 -0.43 -19.77
CA TRP A 54 -11.68 -0.78 -20.33
C TRP A 54 -11.31 -2.25 -20.05
N SER A 55 -11.67 -2.77 -18.88
CA SER A 55 -11.32 -4.13 -18.45
C SER A 55 -12.18 -5.21 -19.12
N CYS A 56 -13.51 -5.06 -19.19
CA CYS A 56 -14.42 -6.12 -19.62
C CYS A 56 -15.40 -5.75 -20.75
N ALA A 57 -15.32 -4.53 -21.28
CA ALA A 57 -16.19 -4.02 -22.33
C ALA A 57 -17.70 -3.90 -21.96
N THR A 58 -18.08 -4.09 -20.69
CA THR A 58 -19.43 -3.76 -20.21
C THR A 58 -19.70 -2.26 -20.43
N PRO A 59 -20.87 -1.87 -20.97
CA PRO A 59 -21.22 -0.46 -21.20
C PRO A 59 -21.37 0.33 -19.89
N ASP A 60 -21.53 1.64 -20.03
CA ASP A 60 -21.80 2.60 -18.95
C ASP A 60 -20.79 2.54 -17.78
N PRO A 61 -19.48 2.75 -18.06
CA PRO A 61 -18.45 2.73 -17.04
C PRO A 61 -18.48 3.97 -16.14
N GLU A 62 -17.98 3.79 -14.93
CA GLU A 62 -17.54 4.86 -14.04
C GLU A 62 -16.07 5.24 -14.31
N PHE A 63 -15.68 6.46 -13.95
CA PHE A 63 -14.34 6.99 -14.23
C PHE A 63 -13.47 6.93 -12.98
N ALA A 64 -12.58 5.94 -12.91
CA ALA A 64 -11.71 5.71 -11.78
C ALA A 64 -10.40 6.49 -11.88
N HIS A 65 -9.93 7.01 -10.75
CA HIS A 65 -8.58 7.56 -10.63
C HIS A 65 -7.59 6.41 -10.47
N VAL A 66 -6.60 6.32 -11.36
CA VAL A 66 -5.58 5.27 -11.27
C VAL A 66 -4.69 5.49 -10.07
N VAL A 67 -4.17 6.71 -9.89
CA VAL A 67 -3.65 7.21 -8.63
C VAL A 67 -4.76 8.02 -7.95
N ALA A 68 -5.22 7.56 -6.79
CA ALA A 68 -6.28 8.23 -6.05
C ALA A 68 -5.86 9.65 -5.64
N GLN A 69 -6.80 10.61 -5.64
CA GLN A 69 -6.49 11.99 -5.21
C GLN A 69 -5.99 12.06 -3.77
N LYS A 70 -6.44 11.12 -2.92
CA LYS A 70 -6.03 10.99 -1.51
C LYS A 70 -5.07 9.82 -1.29
N ASP A 71 -4.28 9.45 -2.31
CA ASP A 71 -3.21 8.47 -2.13
C ASP A 71 -2.16 9.03 -1.17
N GLY A 72 -2.08 8.45 0.03
CA GLY A 72 -1.13 8.88 1.06
C GLY A 72 0.34 8.74 0.67
N GLN A 73 0.66 7.94 -0.35
CA GLN A 73 2.01 7.80 -0.87
C GLN A 73 2.34 8.81 -1.98
N ALA A 74 1.35 9.52 -2.53
CA ALA A 74 1.57 10.43 -3.65
C ALA A 74 2.63 11.52 -3.39
N PRO A 75 2.73 12.15 -2.19
CA PRO A 75 3.77 13.14 -1.93
C PRO A 75 5.19 12.60 -2.12
N TYR A 76 5.47 11.37 -1.69
CA TYR A 76 6.79 10.73 -1.86
C TYR A 76 7.10 10.45 -3.33
N TRP A 77 6.10 10.10 -4.13
CA TRP A 77 6.28 9.88 -5.56
C TRP A 77 6.52 11.19 -6.32
N ILE A 78 5.85 12.27 -5.92
CA ILE A 78 6.06 13.62 -6.47
C ILE A 78 7.46 14.11 -6.09
N GLN A 79 7.85 14.01 -4.81
CA GLN A 79 9.18 14.39 -4.34
C GLN A 79 10.29 13.60 -5.04
N ALA A 80 10.05 12.32 -5.31
CA ALA A 80 10.97 11.47 -6.06
C ALA A 80 10.96 11.73 -7.58
N GLY A 81 10.22 12.73 -8.09
CA GLY A 81 10.16 13.07 -9.52
C GLY A 81 9.43 12.06 -10.40
N LEU A 82 8.61 11.18 -9.83
CA LEU A 82 7.97 10.07 -10.54
C LEU A 82 6.57 10.40 -11.08
N PHE A 83 5.93 11.44 -10.56
CA PHE A 83 4.60 11.91 -10.98
C PHE A 83 4.67 13.29 -11.62
N PRO A 84 4.92 13.38 -12.94
CA PRO A 84 4.97 14.64 -13.67
C PRO A 84 3.59 15.14 -14.14
N PHE A 85 2.49 14.61 -13.60
CA PHE A 85 1.13 14.87 -14.09
C PHE A 85 0.14 15.16 -12.94
N SER A 86 -0.93 15.88 -13.27
CA SER A 86 -2.04 16.14 -12.34
C SER A 86 -3.00 14.95 -12.29
N PHE A 87 -3.40 14.55 -11.08
CA PHE A 87 -4.31 13.42 -10.87
C PHE A 87 -5.73 13.65 -11.37
N LYS A 88 -6.10 14.90 -11.66
CA LYS A 88 -7.44 15.28 -12.15
C LYS A 88 -7.56 15.30 -13.67
N THR A 89 -6.55 14.80 -14.38
CA THR A 89 -6.50 14.81 -15.85
C THR A 89 -6.81 13.44 -16.43
N ALA A 90 -7.11 13.40 -17.73
CA ALA A 90 -7.45 12.16 -18.43
C ALA A 90 -6.34 11.10 -18.32
N VAL A 91 -5.06 11.50 -18.25
CA VAL A 91 -3.94 10.56 -18.17
C VAL A 91 -3.88 9.73 -16.88
N ASN A 92 -4.68 10.09 -15.87
CA ASN A 92 -4.83 9.35 -14.63
C ASN A 92 -6.22 8.70 -14.50
N CYS A 93 -6.98 8.64 -15.60
CA CYS A 93 -8.36 8.16 -15.60
C CYS A 93 -8.47 6.82 -16.34
N ILE A 94 -9.30 5.92 -15.81
CA ILE A 94 -9.66 4.67 -16.47
C ILE A 94 -11.16 4.41 -16.34
N PRO A 95 -11.89 4.14 -17.45
CA PRO A 95 -13.30 3.80 -17.38
C PRO A 95 -13.48 2.33 -16.98
N LEU A 96 -14.23 2.07 -15.91
CA LEU A 96 -14.50 0.75 -15.37
C LEU A 96 -15.98 0.60 -15.02
N CYS A 97 -16.62 -0.52 -15.37
CA CYS A 97 -17.96 -0.83 -14.87
C CYS A 97 -17.94 -1.04 -13.35
N PRO A 98 -19.09 -0.97 -12.64
CA PRO A 98 -19.13 -1.04 -11.17
C PRO A 98 -18.41 -2.27 -10.58
N ILE A 99 -18.48 -3.43 -11.25
CA ILE A 99 -17.78 -4.66 -10.82
C ILE A 99 -16.27 -4.48 -10.90
N CYS A 100 -15.74 -4.06 -12.05
CA CYS A 100 -14.30 -3.83 -12.24
C CYS A 100 -13.78 -2.69 -11.36
N TYR A 101 -14.58 -1.61 -11.19
CA TYR A 101 -14.26 -0.50 -10.32
C TYR A 101 -14.09 -0.99 -8.87
N SER A 102 -15.05 -1.75 -8.34
CA SER A 102 -14.99 -2.27 -6.97
C SER A 102 -13.82 -3.24 -6.72
N ALA A 103 -13.36 -3.93 -7.78
CA ALA A 103 -12.19 -4.79 -7.72
C ALA A 103 -10.88 -3.99 -7.78
N PHE A 104 -10.88 -2.86 -8.49
CA PHE A 104 -9.76 -1.95 -8.68
C PHE A 104 -9.50 -1.04 -7.48
N ASP A 105 -10.55 -0.46 -6.90
CA ASP A 105 -10.44 0.66 -5.96
C ASP A 105 -10.04 0.25 -4.52
N ARG A 106 -9.84 -1.04 -4.27
CA ARG A 106 -9.35 -1.55 -2.98
C ARG A 106 -7.88 -1.20 -2.79
N PHE A 107 -7.61 -0.14 -2.02
CA PHE A 107 -6.26 0.40 -1.84
C PHE A 107 -5.26 -0.59 -1.23
N SER A 108 -5.62 -1.25 -0.12
CA SER A 108 -4.72 -2.16 0.61
C SER A 108 -4.63 -3.56 0.00
N ASP A 109 -5.65 -3.96 -0.76
CA ASP A 109 -5.78 -5.32 -1.24
C ASP A 109 -6.57 -5.36 -2.56
N PRO A 110 -5.98 -4.86 -3.66
CA PRO A 110 -6.64 -4.82 -4.95
C PRO A 110 -7.01 -6.24 -5.39
N CYS A 111 -8.22 -6.39 -5.93
CA CYS A 111 -8.69 -7.64 -6.51
C CYS A 111 -8.49 -7.67 -8.03
N TRP A 112 -8.23 -6.51 -8.63
CA TRP A 112 -7.87 -6.36 -10.03
C TRP A 112 -6.87 -5.21 -10.18
N VAL A 113 -5.87 -5.42 -11.03
CA VAL A 113 -4.88 -4.40 -11.40
C VAL A 113 -4.60 -4.48 -12.89
N PHE A 114 -3.88 -3.50 -13.42
CA PHE A 114 -3.30 -3.59 -14.75
C PHE A 114 -1.89 -3.01 -14.75
N LEU A 115 -1.01 -3.59 -15.56
CA LEU A 115 0.42 -3.25 -15.60
C LEU A 115 0.88 -3.03 -17.04
N PRO A 116 1.89 -2.18 -17.28
CA PRO A 116 2.57 -2.13 -18.57
C PRO A 116 3.04 -3.53 -18.97
N THR A 117 2.92 -3.90 -20.25
CA THR A 117 3.36 -5.23 -20.73
C THR A 117 4.87 -5.40 -20.76
N ASN A 118 5.62 -4.29 -20.70
CA ASN A 118 7.08 -4.29 -20.78
C ASN A 118 7.67 -3.46 -19.63
N LEU A 119 7.73 -4.04 -18.43
CA LEU A 119 8.35 -3.38 -17.26
C LEU A 119 9.87 -3.20 -17.44
N ALA A 120 10.52 -4.06 -18.23
CA ALA A 120 11.95 -3.97 -18.51
C ALA A 120 12.35 -2.64 -19.19
N PHE A 121 11.48 -2.09 -20.03
CA PHE A 121 11.66 -0.74 -20.60
C PHE A 121 11.84 0.33 -19.52
N PHE A 122 10.99 0.32 -18.49
CA PHE A 122 11.04 1.28 -17.39
C PHE A 122 12.26 1.09 -16.49
N ILE A 123 12.66 -0.17 -16.27
CA ILE A 123 13.89 -0.50 -15.53
C ILE A 123 15.10 0.07 -16.27
N MET A 124 15.21 -0.20 -17.57
CA MET A 124 16.32 0.29 -18.38
C MET A 124 16.34 1.82 -18.45
N TRP A 125 15.17 2.46 -18.51
CA TRP A 125 15.07 3.91 -18.46
C TRP A 125 15.65 4.46 -17.15
N GLU A 126 15.19 3.97 -16.01
CA GLU A 126 15.65 4.45 -14.70
C GLU A 126 17.15 4.19 -14.49
N MET A 127 17.69 3.07 -14.97
CA MET A 127 19.13 2.81 -14.92
C MET A 127 19.93 3.84 -15.73
N LYS A 128 19.47 4.18 -16.94
CA LYS A 128 20.10 5.21 -17.78
C LYS A 128 19.99 6.60 -17.15
N ASP A 129 18.81 6.93 -16.59
CA ASP A 129 18.57 8.19 -15.90
C ASP A 129 19.46 8.34 -14.67
N ARG A 130 19.61 7.29 -13.86
CA ARG A 130 20.55 7.26 -12.72
C ARG A 130 21.99 7.48 -13.16
N ALA A 131 22.45 6.79 -14.20
CA ALA A 131 23.80 6.98 -14.73
C ALA A 131 24.03 8.42 -15.22
N ARG A 132 23.05 9.00 -15.92
CA ARG A 132 23.05 10.41 -16.35
C ARG A 132 23.16 11.36 -15.16
N ARG A 133 22.37 11.15 -14.10
CA ARG A 133 22.39 11.98 -12.88
C ARG A 133 23.71 11.86 -12.12
N ALA A 134 24.35 10.68 -12.13
CA ALA A 134 25.65 10.47 -11.50
C ALA A 134 26.82 11.14 -12.25
N GLN A 135 26.64 11.47 -13.53
CA GLN A 135 27.67 12.10 -14.38
C GLN A 135 27.61 13.63 -14.43
N GLY A 136 26.55 14.25 -13.92
CA GLY A 136 26.30 15.69 -14.02
C GLY A 136 27.09 16.53 -13.01
N VAL A 137 27.54 17.72 -13.46
CA VAL A 137 28.15 18.78 -12.63
C VAL A 137 27.10 19.58 -11.81
N ASP A 138 25.82 19.35 -12.09
CA ASP A 138 24.65 19.84 -11.32
C ASP A 138 23.63 18.70 -11.18
N PRO A 139 22.82 18.65 -10.10
CA PRO A 139 21.80 17.64 -9.92
C PRO A 139 20.70 17.80 -10.96
N SER A 140 20.80 17.06 -12.08
CA SER A 140 19.75 17.01 -13.08
C SER A 140 18.51 16.32 -12.51
N ASP A 141 17.33 16.94 -12.70
CA ASP A 141 16.06 16.37 -12.27
C ASP A 141 15.84 14.97 -12.86
N ARG A 142 15.26 14.06 -12.06
CA ARG A 142 14.87 12.72 -12.48
C ARG A 142 13.89 12.81 -13.64
N THR A 143 14.09 12.00 -14.67
CA THR A 143 13.15 11.88 -15.79
C THR A 143 12.44 10.52 -15.78
N VAL A 144 11.19 10.51 -16.22
CA VAL A 144 10.40 9.28 -16.40
C VAL A 144 9.90 9.16 -17.84
N PRO A 145 9.63 7.94 -18.34
CA PRO A 145 9.07 7.78 -19.66
C PRO A 145 7.68 8.42 -19.77
N THR A 146 7.51 9.23 -20.82
CA THR A 146 6.21 9.77 -21.22
C THR A 146 5.34 8.69 -21.88
N ILE A 147 4.05 9.01 -22.02
CA ILE A 147 3.08 8.16 -22.74
C ILE A 147 3.57 7.89 -24.18
N ALA A 148 4.02 8.94 -24.89
CA ALA A 148 4.52 8.83 -26.25
C ALA A 148 5.78 7.97 -26.34
N GLN A 149 6.75 8.16 -25.44
CA GLN A 149 7.98 7.35 -25.44
C GLN A 149 7.71 5.86 -25.19
N TYR A 150 6.77 5.53 -24.30
CA TYR A 150 6.40 4.14 -24.08
C TYR A 150 5.65 3.54 -25.29
N ARG A 151 4.72 4.31 -25.89
CA ARG A 151 4.06 3.93 -27.14
C ARG A 151 5.07 3.69 -28.26
N ASP A 152 6.00 4.62 -28.47
CA ASP A 152 6.99 4.55 -29.57
C ASP A 152 7.92 3.36 -29.43
N HIS A 153 8.33 3.05 -28.19
CA HIS A 153 9.07 1.83 -27.88
C HIS A 153 8.28 0.58 -28.32
N LEU A 154 7.00 0.49 -27.97
CA LEU A 154 6.15 -0.63 -28.38
C LEU A 154 5.87 -0.66 -29.89
N ALA A 155 5.72 0.50 -30.53
CA ALA A 155 5.50 0.63 -31.96
C ALA A 155 6.74 0.20 -32.76
N SER A 156 7.94 0.50 -32.26
CA SER A 156 9.21 0.02 -32.84
C SER A 156 9.34 -1.51 -32.82
N GLN A 157 8.61 -2.18 -31.92
CA GLN A 157 8.54 -3.64 -31.81
C GLN A 157 7.34 -4.23 -32.59
N GLY A 158 6.55 -3.40 -33.29
CA GLY A 158 5.35 -3.82 -34.00
C GLY A 158 4.19 -4.25 -33.10
N LEU A 159 4.22 -3.91 -31.80
CA LEU A 159 3.21 -4.34 -30.82
C LEU A 159 1.99 -3.41 -30.74
N VAL A 160 2.15 -2.15 -31.14
CA VAL A 160 1.08 -1.16 -31.22
C VAL A 160 1.23 -0.31 -32.48
N SER A 161 0.13 0.28 -32.93
CA SER A 161 0.15 1.27 -34.02
C SER A 161 0.93 2.52 -33.60
N GLN A 162 1.64 3.15 -34.53
CA GLN A 162 2.29 4.46 -34.32
C GLN A 162 1.27 5.56 -33.94
N ASN A 163 0.01 5.39 -34.37
CA ASN A 163 -1.09 6.32 -34.08
C ASN A 163 -1.90 5.92 -32.84
N ALA A 164 -1.43 4.96 -32.03
CA ALA A 164 -2.13 4.60 -30.80
C ALA A 164 -2.11 5.76 -29.79
N ASP A 165 -3.20 5.91 -29.03
CA ASP A 165 -3.34 6.96 -28.00
C ASP A 165 -2.53 6.68 -26.73
N GLY A 166 -1.82 5.54 -26.64
CA GLY A 166 -1.00 5.21 -25.48
C GLY A 166 -0.26 3.89 -25.55
N GLY A 167 0.18 3.42 -24.38
CA GLY A 167 0.94 2.18 -24.23
C GLY A 167 0.06 0.94 -24.14
N LEU A 168 0.69 -0.23 -24.12
CA LEU A 168 0.03 -1.52 -24.00
C LEU A 168 0.09 -2.04 -22.56
N TYR A 169 -1.05 -2.43 -22.01
CA TYR A 169 -1.20 -2.84 -20.62
C TYR A 169 -1.98 -4.14 -20.49
N ARG A 170 -1.59 -5.00 -19.55
CA ARG A 170 -2.30 -6.25 -19.23
C ARG A 170 -3.05 -6.11 -17.92
N GLY A 171 -4.34 -6.46 -17.92
CA GLY A 171 -5.14 -6.61 -16.71
C GLY A 171 -4.91 -7.96 -16.02
N TYR A 172 -4.90 -7.97 -14.69
CA TYR A 172 -4.77 -9.16 -13.86
C TYR A 172 -5.87 -9.18 -12.79
N PHE A 173 -6.68 -10.23 -12.77
CA PHE A 173 -7.59 -10.51 -11.68
C PHE A 173 -6.82 -11.27 -10.59
N LEU A 174 -6.68 -10.65 -9.42
CA LEU A 174 -5.97 -11.21 -8.26
C LEU A 174 -6.90 -12.04 -7.36
N LYS A 175 -8.22 -11.85 -7.52
CA LYS A 175 -9.27 -12.63 -6.88
C LYS A 175 -10.35 -12.95 -7.92
N ASP A 176 -10.97 -14.12 -7.78
CA ASP A 176 -12.17 -14.47 -8.55
C ASP A 176 -13.37 -13.62 -8.06
N VAL A 177 -13.47 -12.42 -8.62
CA VAL A 177 -14.54 -11.44 -8.37
C VAL A 177 -15.60 -11.45 -9.46
N LEU A 178 -15.40 -12.26 -10.50
CA LEU A 178 -16.32 -12.31 -11.62
C LEU A 178 -17.52 -13.22 -11.27
N PRO A 179 -18.74 -12.88 -11.74
CA PRO A 179 -19.89 -13.74 -11.53
C PRO A 179 -19.64 -15.13 -12.14
N PRO A 180 -20.29 -16.21 -11.64
CA PRO A 180 -20.05 -17.59 -12.08
C PRO A 180 -20.09 -17.79 -13.61
N ALA A 181 -20.97 -17.06 -14.31
CA ALA A 181 -21.07 -17.09 -15.77
C ALA A 181 -19.80 -16.61 -16.50
N TYR A 182 -18.92 -15.87 -15.82
CA TYR A 182 -17.71 -15.27 -16.35
C TYR A 182 -16.42 -15.97 -15.89
N ARG A 183 -16.51 -17.13 -15.21
CA ARG A 183 -15.36 -17.87 -14.65
C ARG A 183 -14.64 -18.80 -15.61
N SER A 184 -15.02 -18.81 -16.90
CA SER A 184 -14.31 -19.60 -17.89
C SER A 184 -12.86 -19.12 -18.03
N ILE A 185 -11.91 -20.05 -17.99
CA ILE A 185 -10.48 -19.76 -18.22
C ILE A 185 -10.27 -19.07 -19.56
N SER A 186 -11.04 -19.45 -20.59
CA SER A 186 -10.98 -18.80 -21.91
C SER A 186 -11.36 -17.33 -21.83
N LEU A 187 -12.42 -17.01 -21.08
CA LEU A 187 -12.85 -15.63 -20.88
C LEU A 187 -11.85 -14.84 -20.03
N LEU A 188 -11.30 -15.40 -18.96
CA LEU A 188 -10.24 -14.77 -18.18
C LEU A 188 -9.02 -14.44 -19.04
N LYS A 189 -8.63 -15.35 -19.94
CA LYS A 189 -7.55 -15.10 -20.92
C LYS A 189 -7.92 -13.94 -21.86
N THR A 190 -9.16 -13.88 -22.35
CA THR A 190 -9.65 -12.77 -23.17
C THR A 190 -9.61 -11.45 -22.40
N LEU A 191 -10.05 -11.42 -21.15
CA LEU A 191 -10.04 -10.22 -20.31
C LEU A 191 -8.61 -9.76 -19.96
N ALA A 192 -7.68 -10.71 -19.83
CA ALA A 192 -6.26 -10.46 -19.60
C ALA A 192 -5.48 -10.20 -20.91
N THR A 193 -6.15 -10.10 -22.06
CA THR A 193 -5.47 -9.67 -23.29
C THR A 193 -4.93 -8.25 -23.10
N PRO A 194 -3.71 -7.96 -23.56
CA PRO A 194 -3.19 -6.61 -23.47
C PRO A 194 -4.03 -5.60 -24.26
N LYS A 195 -4.25 -4.43 -23.68
CA LYS A 195 -5.10 -3.35 -24.22
C LYS A 195 -4.36 -2.02 -24.18
N ILE A 196 -4.70 -1.13 -25.11
CA ILE A 196 -4.15 0.22 -25.14
C ILE A 196 -4.76 1.02 -24.01
N TRP A 197 -3.93 1.73 -23.25
CA TRP A 197 -4.39 2.74 -22.30
C TRP A 197 -3.59 4.03 -22.48
N HIS A 198 -4.32 5.14 -22.53
CA HIS A 198 -3.81 6.48 -22.82
C HIS A 198 -3.12 7.14 -21.61
N GLY A 199 -3.17 6.51 -20.43
CA GLY A 199 -2.68 7.11 -19.22
C GLY A 199 -1.17 7.02 -19.01
N HIS A 200 -0.69 7.83 -18.07
CA HIS A 200 0.73 7.93 -17.75
C HIS A 200 1.21 6.61 -17.12
N PRO A 201 2.27 5.96 -17.64
CA PRO A 201 2.67 4.62 -17.17
C PRO A 201 2.99 4.56 -15.68
N MET A 202 3.53 5.64 -15.12
CA MET A 202 3.86 5.74 -13.69
C MET A 202 2.64 5.55 -12.77
N ALA A 203 1.43 5.91 -13.22
CA ALA A 203 0.20 5.66 -12.47
C ALA A 203 -0.08 4.14 -12.33
N ALA A 204 0.07 3.39 -13.42
CA ALA A 204 -0.07 1.93 -13.41
C ALA A 204 1.05 1.26 -12.61
N ILE A 205 2.29 1.76 -12.73
CA ILE A 205 3.45 1.23 -11.98
C ILE A 205 3.28 1.47 -10.47
N ARG A 206 2.77 2.63 -10.03
CA ARG A 206 2.40 2.88 -8.63
C ARG A 206 1.45 1.83 -8.08
N ARG A 207 0.41 1.49 -8.85
CA ARG A 207 -0.55 0.42 -8.50
C ARG A 207 0.15 -0.94 -8.47
N GLY A 208 1.00 -1.23 -9.45
CA GLY A 208 1.78 -2.46 -9.51
C GLY A 208 2.70 -2.68 -8.32
N ILE A 209 3.46 -1.65 -7.94
CA ILE A 209 4.35 -1.69 -6.76
C ILE A 209 3.53 -1.90 -5.47
N ALA A 210 2.32 -1.34 -5.37
CA ALA A 210 1.46 -1.54 -4.21
C ALA A 210 1.11 -3.03 -3.99
N ILE A 211 0.95 -3.80 -5.07
CA ILE A 211 0.60 -5.22 -5.01
C ILE A 211 1.68 -6.02 -4.30
N LEU A 212 2.95 -5.59 -4.32
CA LEU A 212 4.04 -6.29 -3.63
C LEU A 212 3.79 -6.41 -2.11
N GLY A 213 2.95 -5.55 -1.52
CA GLY A 213 2.51 -5.65 -0.13
C GLY A 213 1.26 -6.51 0.09
N SER A 214 0.55 -6.90 -0.97
CA SER A 214 -0.63 -7.78 -0.88
C SER A 214 -0.21 -9.24 -0.93
N ALA A 215 -0.87 -10.05 -0.11
CA ALA A 215 -0.75 -11.50 -0.15
C ALA A 215 -1.15 -12.10 -1.51
N ARG A 216 -1.91 -11.39 -2.36
CA ARG A 216 -2.33 -11.87 -3.70
C ARG A 216 -1.33 -11.59 -4.81
N CYS A 217 -0.14 -11.07 -4.49
CA CYS A 217 0.89 -10.81 -5.49
C CYS A 217 1.31 -12.06 -6.28
N TYR A 218 1.15 -13.26 -5.70
CA TYR A 218 1.46 -14.54 -6.36
C TYR A 218 0.58 -14.87 -7.57
N ALA A 219 -0.51 -14.13 -7.79
CA ALA A 219 -1.29 -14.26 -9.03
C ALA A 219 -0.55 -13.70 -10.25
N LEU A 220 0.50 -12.89 -10.04
CA LEU A 220 1.43 -12.44 -11.06
C LEU A 220 2.53 -13.49 -11.24
N ASP A 221 3.08 -13.58 -12.45
CA ASP A 221 4.26 -14.42 -12.68
C ASP A 221 5.49 -13.89 -11.95
N ARG A 222 6.45 -14.78 -11.68
CA ARG A 222 7.64 -14.45 -10.89
C ARG A 222 8.46 -13.32 -11.50
N THR A 223 8.60 -13.31 -12.83
CA THR A 223 9.34 -12.27 -13.55
C THR A 223 8.72 -10.89 -13.34
N THR A 224 7.39 -10.79 -13.44
CA THR A 224 6.66 -9.55 -13.17
C THR A 224 6.89 -9.07 -11.72
N ILE A 225 6.82 -9.98 -10.74
CA ILE A 225 7.07 -9.64 -9.32
C ILE A 225 8.49 -9.10 -9.14
N ASP A 226 9.50 -9.79 -9.68
CA ASP A 226 10.90 -9.39 -9.55
C ASP A 226 11.20 -8.07 -10.27
N GLN A 227 10.56 -7.82 -11.42
CA GLN A 227 10.65 -6.53 -12.14
C GLN A 227 10.02 -5.38 -11.35
N LEU A 228 8.84 -5.57 -10.75
CA LEU A 228 8.20 -4.58 -9.89
C LEU A 228 9.05 -4.29 -8.64
N ALA A 229 9.62 -5.33 -8.02
CA ALA A 229 10.52 -5.17 -6.86
C ALA A 229 11.80 -4.43 -7.24
N THR A 230 12.32 -4.67 -8.45
CA THR A 230 13.47 -3.94 -9.00
C THR A 230 13.14 -2.48 -9.25
N LEU A 231 11.99 -2.17 -9.87
CA LEU A 231 11.53 -0.79 -10.02
C LEU A 231 11.34 -0.08 -8.68
N ARG A 232 10.73 -0.74 -7.68
CA ARG A 232 10.58 -0.16 -6.34
C ARG A 232 11.93 0.25 -5.74
N ARG A 233 12.92 -0.63 -5.80
CA ARG A 233 14.30 -0.34 -5.36
C ARG A 233 14.92 0.80 -6.17
N LEU A 234 14.84 0.75 -7.50
CA LEU A 234 15.37 1.80 -8.36
C LEU A 234 14.68 3.16 -8.18
N TYR A 235 13.46 3.22 -7.66
CA TYR A 235 12.78 4.48 -7.41
C TYR A 235 13.04 5.06 -6.02
N PHE A 236 13.24 4.20 -5.01
CA PHE A 236 13.23 4.60 -3.60
C PHE A 236 14.48 4.20 -2.79
N ASP A 237 15.41 3.40 -3.33
CA ASP A 237 16.74 3.15 -2.71
C ASP A 237 17.65 4.38 -2.90
N ASP A 238 17.15 5.57 -2.58
CA ASP A 238 17.90 6.81 -2.50
C ASP A 238 17.80 7.30 -1.06
N MET A 239 18.91 7.21 -0.32
CA MET A 239 18.95 7.54 1.12
C MET A 239 18.53 8.99 1.39
N ASN A 240 18.61 9.87 0.39
CA ASN A 240 18.15 11.26 0.49
C ASN A 240 16.61 11.38 0.66
N LEU A 241 15.86 10.30 0.42
CA LEU A 241 14.42 10.25 0.66
C LEU A 241 14.07 9.87 2.11
N ILE A 242 15.04 9.40 2.91
CA ILE A 242 14.83 9.05 4.31
C ILE A 242 14.99 10.31 5.15
N ASN A 243 14.05 10.54 6.08
CA ASN A 243 14.19 11.62 7.05
C ASN A 243 15.49 11.43 7.86
N GLU A 244 16.33 12.46 7.93
CA GLU A 244 17.64 12.42 8.59
C GLU A 244 17.57 11.84 10.01
N ARG A 245 16.57 12.23 10.81
CA ARG A 245 16.39 11.72 12.18
C ARG A 245 16.07 10.22 12.21
N LEU A 246 15.29 9.74 11.25
CA LEU A 246 14.97 8.31 11.13
C LEU A 246 16.19 7.53 10.64
N ALA A 247 16.97 8.10 9.72
CA ALA A 247 18.22 7.50 9.28
C ALA A 247 19.22 7.38 10.45
N GLU A 248 19.38 8.43 11.26
CA GLU A 248 20.21 8.39 12.46
C GLU A 248 19.73 7.34 13.47
N ALA A 249 18.42 7.25 13.73
CA ALA A 249 17.87 6.33 14.70
C ALA A 249 17.99 4.84 14.29
N TYR A 250 17.79 4.53 13.00
CA TYR A 250 17.68 3.14 12.53
C TYR A 250 18.88 2.65 11.72
N HIS A 251 19.73 3.54 11.24
CA HIS A 251 20.93 3.21 10.46
C HIS A 251 22.23 3.60 11.16
N ALA A 252 22.19 3.86 12.47
CA ALA A 252 23.39 4.01 13.27
C ALA A 252 24.29 2.76 13.10
N PRO A 253 25.59 2.94 12.76
CA PRO A 253 26.50 1.81 12.66
C PRO A 253 26.55 1.09 14.01
N PRO A 254 26.64 -0.26 14.03
CA PRO A 254 26.77 -1.00 15.28
C PRO A 254 27.93 -0.42 16.08
N LYS A 255 27.68 0.00 17.32
CA LYS A 255 28.76 0.42 18.21
C LYS A 255 29.70 -0.77 18.37
N ASP A 256 30.90 -0.59 17.84
CA ASP A 256 31.99 -1.55 17.90
C ASP A 256 32.38 -1.69 19.37
N HIS A 257 31.67 -2.55 20.10
CA HIS A 257 32.07 -2.97 21.44
C HIS A 257 33.31 -3.82 21.27
N LYS A 258 34.45 -3.17 21.05
CA LYS A 258 35.76 -3.75 21.29
C LYS A 258 35.76 -4.19 22.75
N ARG A 259 35.39 -5.45 22.99
CA ARG A 259 35.72 -6.16 24.23
C ARG A 259 37.23 -6.08 24.34
N LYS A 260 37.70 -5.11 25.12
CA LYS A 260 39.07 -4.99 25.56
C LYS A 260 39.30 -6.21 26.45
N ARG A 261 39.70 -7.33 25.85
CA ARG A 261 40.27 -8.45 26.58
C ARG A 261 41.56 -7.90 27.15
N SER A 262 41.56 -7.60 28.44
CA SER A 262 42.78 -7.34 29.19
C SER A 262 43.54 -8.66 29.23
N ASP A 263 44.49 -8.81 28.32
CA ASP A 263 45.56 -9.79 28.50
C ASP A 263 46.47 -9.21 29.59
N ASP A 264 46.20 -9.61 30.83
CA ASP A 264 47.08 -9.38 31.97
C ASP A 264 48.16 -10.48 31.89
N GLU A 265 49.27 -10.16 31.25
CA GLU A 265 50.53 -10.85 31.49
C GLU A 265 51.04 -10.43 32.87
N SER A 266 50.95 -11.34 33.83
CA SER A 266 51.92 -11.34 34.94
C SER A 266 52.45 -12.76 35.12
N ASP A 267 53.67 -12.95 34.64
CA ASP A 267 54.61 -13.94 35.12
C ASP A 267 54.58 -14.01 36.65
N HIS A 268 54.51 -15.22 37.19
CA HIS A 268 55.51 -15.73 38.13
C HIS A 268 55.26 -17.23 38.38
N ASP A 269 56.19 -18.01 37.85
CA ASP A 269 56.54 -19.36 38.29
C ASP A 269 57.09 -19.26 39.73
N ASP A 270 56.52 -20.01 40.67
CA ASP A 270 57.28 -20.95 41.51
C ASP A 270 56.42 -21.62 42.59
N GLN A 271 56.38 -22.95 42.45
CA GLN A 271 56.13 -24.01 43.41
C GLN A 271 55.97 -23.64 44.90
N LYS A 272 54.82 -24.00 45.48
CA LYS A 272 54.71 -24.91 46.65
C LYS A 272 53.24 -25.13 47.06
N SER A 273 52.85 -26.41 47.07
CA SER A 273 51.70 -26.94 47.82
C SER A 273 52.24 -27.90 48.89
N PRO A 274 51.48 -28.35 49.89
CA PRO A 274 50.40 -27.71 50.69
C PRO A 274 50.74 -27.91 52.21
N PRO A 275 49.86 -27.67 53.22
CA PRO A 275 48.78 -28.62 53.56
C PRO A 275 47.49 -28.03 54.18
N THR A 276 46.38 -28.65 53.78
CA THR A 276 45.25 -29.16 54.58
C THR A 276 44.43 -28.26 55.53
N ASP A 277 43.12 -28.38 55.31
CA ASP A 277 42.09 -28.83 56.26
C ASP A 277 41.11 -27.81 56.85
N THR A 278 39.86 -28.28 56.85
CA THR A 278 38.71 -27.91 57.69
C THR A 278 38.15 -26.47 57.56
N ASP A 279 36.92 -26.34 57.04
CA ASP A 279 35.66 -26.30 57.82
C ASP A 279 35.62 -25.08 58.76
N ILE A 280 34.56 -24.29 58.96
CA ILE A 280 33.14 -24.36 58.64
C ILE A 280 32.58 -23.03 59.19
N HIS A 281 31.47 -22.52 58.61
CA HIS A 281 30.49 -21.58 59.23
C HIS A 281 30.94 -20.13 59.53
N ARG A 282 30.09 -19.09 59.52
CA ARG A 282 28.65 -18.84 59.24
C ARG A 282 28.40 -17.37 59.66
N ILE A 283 27.23 -16.83 59.28
CA ILE A 283 26.54 -15.63 59.86
C ILE A 283 27.01 -14.31 59.21
N VAL A 284 26.28 -13.72 58.25
CA VAL A 284 24.96 -13.03 58.27
C VAL A 284 25.01 -11.65 58.94
N GLN A 285 24.29 -10.70 58.32
CA GLN A 285 23.93 -9.33 58.69
C GLN A 285 24.80 -8.25 58.02
N ASP A 286 24.31 -7.64 56.92
CA ASP A 286 23.31 -6.55 56.87
C ASP A 286 23.78 -5.29 57.60
N THR A 287 24.23 -4.28 56.85
CA THR A 287 23.47 -3.03 56.62
C THR A 287 24.29 -2.00 55.83
N HIS A 288 23.66 -1.53 54.73
CA HIS A 288 23.57 -0.15 54.21
C HIS A 288 24.84 0.74 54.17
N ASN A 289 25.19 1.40 53.06
CA ASN A 289 24.33 2.35 52.34
C ASN A 289 24.94 2.86 51.00
N ILE A 290 24.03 3.10 50.05
CA ILE A 290 23.98 4.18 49.05
C ILE A 290 24.87 4.08 47.79
N GLY A 291 24.19 4.07 46.63
CA GLY A 291 24.79 4.35 45.31
C GLY A 291 23.92 4.11 44.08
N ASP A 292 22.73 4.72 44.02
CA ASP A 292 22.13 5.40 42.84
C ASP A 292 22.19 4.75 41.43
N ILE A 293 21.07 4.20 40.93
CA ILE A 293 20.70 4.22 39.49
C ILE A 293 19.18 4.32 39.36
N GLN A 294 18.71 5.47 38.86
CA GLN A 294 17.33 5.71 38.42
C GLN A 294 17.15 5.12 37.02
N ASP A 295 16.39 4.04 36.88
CA ASP A 295 15.92 3.56 35.57
C ASP A 295 14.59 4.24 35.20
N THR A 296 14.66 5.05 34.14
CA THR A 296 13.53 5.71 33.49
C THR A 296 12.61 4.70 32.82
N HIS A 297 11.47 4.42 33.44
CA HIS A 297 10.36 3.68 32.84
C HIS A 297 9.69 4.51 31.73
N HIS A 298 9.87 4.11 30.46
CA HIS A 298 9.04 4.58 29.35
C HIS A 298 7.67 3.90 29.40
N VAL A 299 6.68 4.62 29.93
CA VAL A 299 5.26 4.26 29.85
C VAL A 299 4.75 4.64 28.46
N CYS A 300 4.51 3.64 27.59
CA CYS A 300 3.71 3.83 26.38
C CYS A 300 2.23 3.88 26.76
N THR A 301 1.69 5.08 26.98
CA THR A 301 0.24 5.33 26.95
C THR A 301 -0.27 5.16 25.52
N LEU A 302 -1.09 4.13 25.28
CA LEU A 302 -1.94 4.05 24.09
C LEU A 302 -3.07 5.10 24.21
N PRO A 303 -3.45 5.77 23.10
CA PRO A 303 -4.63 6.62 23.09
C PRO A 303 -5.90 5.77 23.07
N ASP A 304 -6.80 6.08 24.00
CA ASP A 304 -8.17 5.56 24.05
C ASP A 304 -8.97 5.93 22.79
N SER A 305 -9.88 5.03 22.44
CA SER A 305 -10.98 5.16 21.49
C SER A 305 -10.70 4.64 20.08
N LEU A 306 -10.99 3.35 19.88
CA LEU A 306 -11.81 2.87 18.77
C LEU A 306 -12.59 1.63 19.24
N VAL A 307 -13.89 1.81 19.43
CA VAL A 307 -14.87 0.73 19.63
C VAL A 307 -14.87 -0.12 18.36
N ILE A 308 -14.36 -1.35 18.47
CA ILE A 308 -14.69 -2.44 17.53
C ILE A 308 -15.32 -3.54 18.37
N ASP A 309 -16.64 -3.56 18.32
CA ASP A 309 -17.47 -4.68 18.71
C ASP A 309 -17.31 -5.77 17.65
N ILE A 310 -16.83 -6.95 18.03
CA ILE A 310 -17.15 -8.28 17.48
C ILE A 310 -16.39 -9.33 18.32
N HIS A 311 -17.16 -10.23 18.92
CA HIS A 311 -16.77 -11.50 19.53
C HIS A 311 -15.47 -12.12 18.99
N ASN A 312 -14.45 -12.18 19.83
CA ASN A 312 -13.37 -13.16 19.76
C ASN A 312 -12.68 -13.27 21.13
N GLU A 313 -13.32 -13.99 22.06
CA GLU A 313 -12.70 -14.46 23.31
C GLU A 313 -11.69 -15.60 23.02
N VAL A 314 -10.65 -15.38 22.21
CA VAL A 314 -9.51 -16.32 22.11
C VAL A 314 -8.20 -15.60 21.75
N TYR A 315 -7.94 -14.44 22.35
CA TYR A 315 -6.55 -13.99 22.51
C TYR A 315 -6.35 -13.58 23.96
N ALA A 316 -5.96 -14.58 24.75
CA ALA A 316 -5.42 -14.36 26.07
C ALA A 316 -4.28 -13.33 25.98
N SER A 317 -4.38 -12.33 26.85
CA SER A 317 -3.37 -11.34 27.22
C SER A 317 -1.96 -11.64 26.69
N SER A 318 -1.47 -10.78 25.80
CA SER A 318 -0.10 -10.75 25.27
C SER A 318 0.95 -10.37 26.32
N ASN A 319 0.86 -10.93 27.53
CA ASN A 319 1.91 -10.86 28.52
C ASN A 319 2.93 -11.94 28.18
N TRP A 320 4.10 -11.52 27.71
CA TRP A 320 5.25 -12.40 27.51
C TRP A 320 5.52 -13.16 28.82
N VAL A 321 5.16 -14.44 28.86
CA VAL A 321 5.26 -15.27 30.07
C VAL A 321 6.72 -15.48 30.48
N LEU A 322 7.63 -15.51 29.49
CA LEU A 322 9.07 -15.43 29.68
C LEU A 322 9.60 -14.34 28.74
N GLY A 323 10.17 -13.29 29.33
CA GLY A 323 10.73 -12.17 28.58
C GLY A 323 12.07 -12.52 27.90
N PRO A 324 12.61 -11.61 27.08
CA PRO A 324 13.86 -11.84 26.33
C PRO A 324 15.10 -12.08 27.19
N ASN A 325 15.02 -11.80 28.50
CA ASN A 325 16.11 -12.01 29.46
C ASN A 325 15.94 -13.30 30.29
N ALA A 326 14.92 -14.12 30.01
CA ALA A 326 14.71 -15.37 30.74
C ALA A 326 15.78 -16.40 30.39
N THR A 327 16.33 -17.03 31.42
CA THR A 327 17.31 -18.11 31.30
C THR A 327 16.62 -19.48 31.25
N GLY A 328 17.34 -20.53 30.85
CA GLY A 328 16.81 -21.90 30.85
C GLY A 328 16.31 -22.34 32.24
N ASN A 329 16.95 -21.88 33.31
CA ASN A 329 16.54 -22.19 34.68
C ASN A 329 15.18 -21.54 35.03
N ASP A 330 14.88 -20.36 34.49
CA ASP A 330 13.60 -19.68 34.71
C ASP A 330 12.44 -20.45 34.08
N ALA A 331 12.68 -21.06 32.91
CA ALA A 331 11.71 -21.95 32.27
C ALA A 331 11.50 -23.22 33.09
N ILE A 332 12.58 -23.86 33.55
CA ILE A 332 12.52 -25.10 34.34
C ILE A 332 11.76 -24.87 35.65
N ASN A 333 12.12 -23.85 36.43
CA ASN A 333 11.46 -23.57 37.71
C ASN A 333 9.96 -23.31 37.57
N ARG A 334 9.53 -22.71 36.46
CA ARG A 334 8.14 -22.37 36.24
C ARG A 334 7.28 -23.55 35.78
N PHE A 335 7.83 -24.42 34.94
CA PHE A 335 7.06 -25.49 34.30
C PHE A 335 7.35 -26.89 34.85
N ALA A 336 8.49 -27.13 35.52
CA ALA A 336 8.82 -28.41 36.13
C ALA A 336 7.75 -28.93 37.11
N PRO A 337 7.13 -28.09 37.98
CA PRO A 337 6.09 -28.57 38.90
C PRO A 337 4.82 -29.10 38.21
N LEU A 338 4.56 -28.71 36.96
CA LEU A 338 3.41 -29.22 36.20
C LEU A 338 3.61 -30.69 35.81
N PHE A 339 4.85 -31.10 35.57
CA PHE A 339 5.21 -32.47 35.22
C PHE A 339 5.27 -33.41 36.44
N GLU A 340 5.45 -32.86 37.65
CA GLU A 340 5.38 -33.63 38.90
C GLU A 340 3.94 -33.94 39.33
N SER A 341 2.95 -33.21 38.80
CA SER A 341 1.52 -33.42 39.07
C SER A 341 0.81 -34.36 38.09
N MET A 342 1.49 -34.78 37.01
CA MET A 342 0.95 -35.72 36.03
C MET A 342 1.43 -37.13 36.35
N ASP A 343 0.52 -37.94 36.88
CA ASP A 343 0.71 -39.38 37.07
C ASP A 343 0.98 -40.03 35.69
N VAL A 344 2.25 -40.28 35.39
CA VAL A 344 2.75 -40.72 34.06
C VAL A 344 2.14 -42.06 33.61
N VAL A 345 1.47 -42.77 34.52
CA VAL A 345 0.80 -44.05 34.25
C VAL A 345 -0.52 -43.89 33.45
N LYS A 346 -1.16 -42.71 33.43
CA LYS A 346 -2.44 -42.51 32.69
C LYS A 346 -2.31 -42.10 31.22
N LEU A 347 -1.09 -41.94 30.71
CA LEU A 347 -0.85 -41.52 29.32
C LEU A 347 -0.46 -42.67 28.38
N LEU A 348 -0.37 -43.91 28.89
CA LEU A 348 0.02 -45.10 28.11
C LEU A 348 -0.94 -46.30 28.25
N SER A 349 -2.19 -46.09 28.69
CA SER A 349 -3.25 -47.11 28.71
C SER A 349 -4.30 -46.86 27.64
#